data_AF-A0A6J5THI4-F1
#
_entry.id   AF-A0A6J5THI4-F1
#
_cell.length_a   1.000
_cell.length_b   1.000
_cell.length_c   1.000
_cell.angle_alpha   90.00
_cell.angle_beta   90.00
_cell.angle_gamma   90.00
#
_symmetry.space_group_name_H-M   'P 1'
#
loop_
_entity.id
_entity.type
_entity.pdbx_description
1 polymer ?
#
loop_
_entity_poly.entity_id
_entity_poly.type
_entity_poly.pdbx_seq_one_letter_code
_entity_poly.pdbx_strand_id
1 'polypeptide(L)' 'MYVGEGEAFLRNTFHIARVAAPSIIFIDEFDVVGAKRGGSLSNSSIVVGERILFTLLTEMDGSAEAKGVFVLAAANIPFA' A
#
# COMPACT_ATOMS: atom_id res chain seq x y z
N MET A 1 14.43 5.38 10.86
CA MET A 1 13.57 4.73 9.86
C MET A 1 14.04 5.21 8.50
N TYR A 2 14.60 4.33 7.67
CA TYR A 2 15.23 4.72 6.41
C TYR A 2 14.17 5.05 5.36
N VAL A 3 14.34 6.19 4.69
CA VAL A 3 13.47 6.65 3.60
C VAL A 3 13.60 5.66 2.43
N GLY A 4 12.50 5.01 2.03
CA GLY A 4 12.45 4.14 0.85
C GLY A 4 12.37 2.63 1.10
N GLU A 5 12.63 2.14 2.33
CA GLU A 5 12.49 0.70 2.64
C GLU A 5 11.07 0.19 2.44
N GLY A 6 10.05 0.99 2.81
CA GLY A 6 8.65 0.63 2.63
C GLY A 6 8.21 0.49 1.17
N GLU A 7 8.74 1.34 0.28
CA GLU A 7 8.45 1.27 -1.16
C GLU A 7 9.07 0.01 -1.78
N ALA A 8 10.34 -0.28 -1.45
CA ALA A 8 11.02 -1.48 -1.93
C ALA A 8 10.32 -2.76 -1.46
N PHE A 9 9.86 -2.79 -0.21
CA PHE A 9 9.09 -3.90 0.34
C PHE A 9 7.78 -4.13 -0.43
N LEU A 10 7.01 -3.07 -0.72
CA LEU A 10 5.78 -3.17 -1.51
C LEU A 10 6.04 -3.75 -2.90
N ARG A 11 7.04 -3.22 -3.63
CA ARG A 11 7.38 -3.71 -4.97
C ARG A 11 7.74 -5.20 -4.97
N ASN A 12 8.52 -5.63 -3.98
CA ASN A 12 8.91 -7.02 -3.84
C ASN A 12 7.71 -7.93 -3.51
N THR A 13 6.80 -7.51 -2.62
CA THR A 13 5.58 -8.26 -2.30
C THR A 13 4.71 -8.49 -3.54
N PHE A 14 4.46 -7.44 -4.33
CA PHE A 14 3.70 -7.57 -5.58
C PHE A 14 4.44 -8.45 -6.61
N HIS A 15 5.78 -8.38 -6.68
CA HIS A 15 6.57 -9.26 -7.54
C HIS A 15 6.40 -10.75 -7.16
N ILE A 16 6.57 -11.08 -5.88
CA ILE A 16 6.38 -12.46 -5.38
C ILE A 16 4.95 -12.94 -5.63
N ALA A 17 3.95 -12.09 -5.35
CA ALA A 17 2.54 -12.41 -5.56
C ALA A 17 2.22 -12.71 -7.03
N ARG A 18 2.83 -11.95 -7.97
CA ARG A 18 2.69 -12.18 -9.42
C ARG A 18 3.35 -13.49 -9.87
N VAL A 19 4.53 -13.81 -9.34
CA VAL A 19 5.22 -15.09 -9.64
C VAL A 19 4.46 -16.28 -9.04
N ALA A 20 3.82 -16.11 -7.89
CA ALA A 20 3.06 -17.13 -7.19
C ALA A 20 1.55 -17.16 -7.53
N ALA A 21 1.13 -16.58 -8.67
CA ALA A 21 -0.27 -16.53 -9.05
C ALA A 21 -0.86 -17.96 -9.22
N PRO A 22 -2.09 -18.24 -8.73
CA PRO A 22 -3.03 -17.29 -8.10
C PRO A 22 -2.72 -17.02 -6.62
N SER A 23 -2.74 -15.75 -6.22
CA SER A 23 -2.37 -15.32 -4.86
C SER A 23 -3.27 -14.20 -4.32
N ILE A 24 -3.29 -14.06 -2.99
CA ILE A 24 -4.03 -13.01 -2.28
C ILE A 24 -3.06 -12.21 -1.43
N ILE A 25 -3.06 -10.89 -1.59
CA ILE A 25 -2.37 -9.94 -0.72
C ILE A 25 -3.40 -9.38 0.26
N PHE A 26 -3.20 -9.64 1.56
CA PHE A 26 -4.04 -9.11 2.62
C PHE A 26 -3.33 -7.97 3.37
N ILE A 27 -3.99 -6.83 3.49
CA ILE A 27 -3.51 -5.65 4.21
C ILE A 27 -4.44 -5.39 5.37
N ASP A 28 -3.95 -5.53 6.59
CA ASP A 28 -4.68 -5.16 7.80
C ASP A 28 -4.34 -3.72 8.20
N GLU A 29 -5.21 -3.07 8.97
CA GLU A 29 -5.02 -1.68 9.46
C GLU A 29 -4.70 -0.66 8.34
N PHE A 30 -5.40 -0.76 7.20
CA PHE A 30 -5.18 0.11 6.05
C PHE A 30 -5.45 1.60 6.35
N ASP A 31 -6.23 1.89 7.38
CA ASP A 31 -6.49 3.23 7.90
C ASP A 31 -5.23 3.97 8.39
N VAL A 32 -4.19 3.25 8.81
CA VAL A 32 -2.90 3.84 9.21
C VAL A 32 -2.20 4.52 8.02
N VAL A 33 -2.40 3.99 6.80
CA VAL A 33 -1.86 4.56 5.56
C VAL A 33 -2.87 5.55 4.93
N GLY A 34 -4.16 5.37 5.18
CA GLY A 34 -5.26 6.15 4.59
C GLY A 34 -5.76 7.36 5.40
N ALA A 35 -5.10 7.73 6.51
CA ALA A 35 -5.57 8.80 7.41
C ALA A 35 -5.87 10.12 6.66
N LYS A 36 -7.00 10.76 7.02
CA LYS A 36 -7.56 11.97 6.37
C LYS A 36 -6.48 13.02 6.10
N ARG A 37 -6.33 13.40 4.83
CA ARG A 37 -5.54 14.58 4.41
C ARG A 37 -6.14 15.82 5.08
N GLY A 38 -5.61 16.26 6.22
CA GLY A 38 -6.08 17.49 6.88
C GLY A 38 -5.89 17.61 8.39
N GLY A 39 -5.43 16.58 9.11
CA GLY A 39 -5.15 16.68 10.55
C GLY A 39 -3.75 17.23 10.83
N SER A 40 -3.65 18.52 11.14
CA SER A 40 -2.44 19.22 11.56
C SER A 40 -1.68 18.52 12.71
N LEU A 41 -0.69 17.65 12.42
CA LEU A 41 0.37 17.22 13.35
C LEU A 41 1.60 16.64 12.60
N SER A 42 2.66 17.47 12.49
CA SER A 42 4.05 17.15 12.10
C SER A 42 4.34 16.73 10.64
N ASN A 43 5.14 17.55 9.96
CA ASN A 43 5.36 17.56 8.51
C ASN A 43 6.22 16.41 7.92
N SER A 44 6.66 15.40 8.68
CA SER A 44 7.55 14.35 8.14
C SER A 44 6.93 12.95 8.07
N SER A 45 5.95 12.61 8.90
CA SER A 45 5.30 11.30 8.90
C SER A 45 4.24 11.17 7.79
N ILE A 46 3.52 12.25 7.51
CA ILE A 46 2.48 12.32 6.47
C ILE A 46 3.06 12.06 5.08
N VAL A 47 4.25 12.63 4.80
CA VAL A 47 4.92 12.49 3.49
C VAL A 47 5.34 11.05 3.20
N VAL A 48 5.69 10.28 4.23
CA VAL A 48 6.11 8.87 4.06
C VAL A 48 4.89 7.98 3.77
N GLY A 49 3.77 8.19 4.47
CA GLY A 49 2.53 7.47 4.23
C GLY A 49 1.97 7.71 2.82
N GLU A 50 1.96 8.96 2.36
CA GLU A 50 1.48 9.32 1.01
C GLU A 50 2.33 8.68 -0.11
N ARG A 51 3.66 8.57 0.07
CA ARG A 51 4.55 7.93 -0.90
C ARG A 51 4.34 6.42 -1.00
N ILE A 52 4.16 5.77 0.15
CA ILE A 52 3.83 4.34 0.23
C ILE A 52 2.48 4.08 -0.45
N LEU A 53 1.48 4.92 -0.19
CA LEU A 53 0.17 4.84 -0.85
C LEU A 53 0.29 5.00 -2.37
N PHE A 54 1.04 5.99 -2.84
CA PHE A 54 1.24 6.19 -4.27
C PHE A 54 1.93 5.00 -4.94
N THR A 55 2.93 4.41 -4.26
CA THR A 55 3.62 3.19 -4.73
C THR A 55 2.66 2.00 -4.79
N LEU A 56 1.81 1.83 -3.78
CA LEU A 56 0.80 0.78 -3.75
C LEU A 56 -0.22 0.93 -4.89
N LEU A 57 -0.73 2.14 -5.11
CA LEU A 57 -1.62 2.44 -6.25
C LEU A 57 -0.94 2.17 -7.59
N THR A 58 0.34 2.55 -7.72
CA THR A 58 1.13 2.30 -8.93
C THR A 58 1.34 0.81 -9.19
N GLU A 59 1.61 0.00 -8.16
CA GLU A 59 1.77 -1.46 -8.30
C GLU A 59 0.43 -2.16 -8.59
N MET A 60 -0.69 -1.61 -8.12
CA MET A 60 -2.04 -2.12 -8.44
C MET A 60 -2.49 -1.78 -9.86
N ASP A 61 -2.16 -0.58 -10.37
CA ASP A 61 -2.49 -0.14 -11.73
C ASP A 61 -1.50 -0.73 -12.78
N GLY A 62 -0.28 -1.05 -12.33
CA GLY A 62 0.91 -1.24 -13.16
C GLY A 62 0.94 -2.40 -14.16
N SER A 63 -0.07 -3.27 -14.23
CA SER A 63 -0.23 -4.08 -15.45
C SER A 63 -1.61 -4.71 -15.55
N ALA A 64 -2.21 -4.57 -16.73
CA ALA A 64 -3.35 -5.35 -17.21
C ALA A 64 -3.10 -6.89 -17.24
N GLU A 65 -1.96 -7.35 -16.72
CA GLU A 65 -1.53 -8.75 -16.61
C GLU A 65 -1.54 -9.30 -15.18
N ALA A 66 -2.00 -8.54 -14.17
CA ALA A 66 -2.22 -9.06 -12.81
C ALA A 66 -3.41 -10.04 -12.72
N LYS A 67 -3.58 -10.93 -13.72
CA LYS A 67 -4.58 -11.99 -13.72
C LYS A 67 -4.22 -12.99 -12.61
N GLY A 68 -5.00 -12.99 -11.55
CA GLY A 68 -4.88 -13.97 -10.45
C GLY A 68 -4.24 -13.44 -9.18
N VAL A 69 -3.91 -12.15 -9.06
CA VAL A 69 -3.53 -11.53 -7.78
C VAL A 69 -4.70 -10.70 -7.27
N PHE A 70 -5.25 -11.08 -6.11
CA PHE A 70 -6.32 -10.32 -5.45
C PHE A 70 -5.74 -9.54 -4.27
N VAL A 71 -6.13 -8.28 -4.15
CA VAL A 71 -5.76 -7.44 -3.00
C VAL A 71 -6.98 -7.27 -2.11
N LEU A 72 -6.85 -7.63 -0.83
CA LEU A 72 -7.85 -7.44 0.22
C LEU A 72 -7.28 -6.49 1.26
N ALA A 73 -8.06 -5.50 1.68
CA ALA A 73 -7.67 -4.56 2.72
C ALA A 73 -8.76 -4.50 3.80
N ALA A 74 -8.35 -4.52 5.07
CA ALA A 74 -9.19 -4.28 6.24
C ALA A 74 -8.83 -2.92 6.85
N ALA A 75 -9.85 -2.18 7.29
CA ALA A 75 -9.70 -0.90 7.96
C ALA A 75 -10.68 -0.84 9.14
N ASN A 76 -10.22 -0.32 10.27
CA ASN A 76 -11.04 -0.19 11.48
C ASN A 76 -11.81 1.14 11.52
N ILE A 77 -11.36 2.14 10.74
CA ILE A 77 -11.98 3.46 10.65
C ILE A 77 -12.56 3.69 9.24
N PRO A 78 -13.83 3.31 8.97
CA PRO A 78 -14.43 3.44 7.64
C PRO A 78 -14.74 4.89 7.23
N PHE A 79 -14.74 5.85 8.17
CA PHE A 79 -15.10 7.26 7.93
C PHE A 79 -13.95 8.24 8.23
N ALA A 80 -12.71 7.75 8.24
CA ALA A 80 -11.52 8.52 8.60
C ALA A 80 -11.41 9.83 7.83
#